data_AF-A0AAW2X3V6-F1
#
_entry.id   AF-A0AAW2X3V6-F1
#
_cell.length_a   1.000
_cell.length_b   1.000
_cell.length_c   1.000
_cell.angle_alpha   90.00
_cell.angle_beta   90.00
_cell.angle_gamma   90.00
#
_symmetry.space_group_name_H-M   'P 1'
#
loop_
_entity.id
_entity.type
_entity.pdbx_description
1 polymer ?
#
loop_
_entity_poly.entity_id
_entity_poly.type
_entity_poly.pdbx_seq_one_letter_code
_entity_poly.pdbx_strand_id
1 'polypeptide(L)'
;MVKWQHRGFKYAEGFNCVSGNIGSLQMFMKNCGSCEDICPGAFPVEEVHKICVLDIRLANADRHAGNILIHKEGEDGRIVLIPIDHSYCMPENFEDCTFEWLYWPQAREPFSSDTIEYINSLDAEKDIELLKFHGWNVPHNCARVFRISIMLLKKGAERGITPFAIGCIMCKETMKKESVIEKMVQEAQESVLPGKSESAFLESISIIMDRYLDGLST
;
A
#
# COMPACT_ATOMS: atom_id res chain seq x y z
N MET A 1 14.78 -10.78 3.46
CA MET A 1 16.06 -10.31 2.87
C MET A 1 16.93 -11.51 2.56
N VAL A 2 17.69 -11.47 1.46
CA VAL A 2 18.61 -12.56 1.06
C VAL A 2 20.01 -12.01 0.90
N LYS A 3 21.02 -12.77 1.33
CA LYS A 3 22.43 -12.47 1.09
C LYS A 3 22.90 -13.23 -0.15
N TRP A 4 23.52 -12.54 -1.10
CA TRP A 4 24.03 -13.16 -2.32
C TRP A 4 25.38 -12.56 -2.74
N GLN A 5 26.18 -13.38 -3.42
CA GLN A 5 27.43 -13.02 -4.04
C GLN A 5 27.41 -13.49 -5.49
N HIS A 6 27.55 -12.53 -6.41
CA HIS A 6 27.65 -12.79 -7.84
C HIS A 6 28.59 -11.78 -8.50
N ARG A 7 29.39 -12.24 -9.47
CA ARG A 7 30.38 -11.42 -10.18
C ARG A 7 29.80 -10.23 -10.95
N GLY A 8 28.51 -10.30 -11.28
CA GLY A 8 27.78 -9.22 -11.96
C GLY A 8 27.35 -8.07 -11.03
N PHE A 9 27.52 -8.20 -9.72
CA PHE A 9 27.18 -7.15 -8.76
C PHE A 9 28.32 -6.15 -8.55
N LYS A 10 27.95 -4.95 -8.13
CA LYS A 10 28.89 -3.90 -7.73
C LYS A 10 29.38 -4.20 -6.31
N TYR A 11 30.70 -4.20 -6.13
CA TYR A 11 31.37 -4.30 -4.84
C TYR A 11 32.30 -3.10 -4.66
N ALA A 12 32.28 -2.47 -3.49
CA ALA A 12 33.09 -1.28 -3.22
C ALA A 12 34.61 -1.58 -3.30
N GLU A 13 35.04 -2.77 -2.88
CA GLU A 13 36.45 -3.17 -2.76
C GLU A 13 36.85 -4.30 -3.74
N GLY A 14 36.00 -4.60 -4.73
CA GLY A 14 36.18 -5.71 -5.66
C GLY A 14 35.62 -7.04 -5.15
N PHE A 15 35.39 -7.98 -6.08
CA PHE A 15 34.64 -9.22 -5.87
C PHE A 15 35.24 -10.17 -4.82
N ASN A 16 36.55 -10.07 -4.56
CA ASN A 16 37.27 -10.95 -3.64
C ASN A 16 37.08 -10.60 -2.15
N CYS A 17 36.36 -9.51 -1.83
CA CYS A 17 36.03 -9.14 -0.45
C CYS A 17 34.76 -9.89 0.01
N VAL A 18 34.83 -10.56 1.17
CA VAL A 18 33.98 -11.69 1.62
C VAL A 18 32.55 -11.30 2.05
N SER A 19 32.18 -10.02 1.97
CA SER A 19 30.84 -9.55 2.34
C SER A 19 29.88 -9.59 1.16
N GLY A 20 29.13 -10.69 1.03
CA GLY A 20 27.99 -10.76 0.10
C GLY A 20 26.97 -9.62 0.34
N ASN A 21 26.34 -9.14 -0.73
CA ASN A 21 25.33 -8.10 -0.69
C ASN A 21 24.03 -8.63 -0.10
N ILE A 22 23.32 -7.80 0.67
CA ILE A 22 21.98 -8.10 1.19
C ILE A 22 20.97 -7.29 0.37
N GLY A 23 19.88 -7.92 -0.04
CA GLY A 23 18.80 -7.25 -0.77
C GLY A 23 17.49 -8.02 -0.75
N SER A 24 16.50 -7.48 -1.48
CA SER A 24 15.29 -8.19 -1.84
C SER A 24 15.57 -9.16 -2.99
N LEU A 25 14.95 -10.34 -2.92
CA LEU A 25 14.94 -11.31 -4.01
C LEU A 25 13.47 -11.68 -4.25
N GLN A 26 12.92 -11.18 -5.36
CA GLN A 26 11.54 -11.45 -5.74
C GLN A 26 11.50 -12.60 -6.75
N MET A 27 10.56 -13.51 -6.56
CA MET A 27 10.34 -14.60 -7.52
C MET A 27 9.92 -14.02 -8.87
N PHE A 28 10.59 -14.46 -9.94
CA PHE A 28 10.20 -14.09 -11.30
C PHE A 28 8.87 -14.76 -11.66
N MET A 29 7.93 -13.97 -12.17
CA MET A 29 6.64 -14.45 -12.64
C MET A 29 6.56 -14.29 -14.16
N LYS A 30 6.23 -15.39 -14.86
CA LYS A 30 5.95 -15.35 -16.30
C LYS A 30 4.75 -14.44 -16.54
N ASN A 31 4.84 -13.53 -17.51
CA ASN A 31 3.83 -12.52 -17.77
C ASN A 31 3.78 -12.19 -19.28
N CYS A 32 2.80 -11.37 -19.65
CA CYS A 32 2.48 -10.95 -21.01
C CYS A 32 2.73 -9.45 -21.24
N GLY A 33 3.51 -8.78 -20.38
CA GLY A 33 3.72 -7.34 -20.40
C GLY A 33 3.09 -6.59 -19.22
N SER A 34 3.28 -5.28 -19.19
CA SER A 34 2.68 -4.38 -18.18
C SER A 34 1.25 -3.95 -18.56
N CYS A 35 0.56 -3.28 -17.65
CA CYS A 35 -0.77 -2.72 -17.90
C CYS A 35 -0.76 -1.45 -18.78
N GLU A 36 0.40 -0.88 -19.14
CA GLU A 36 0.49 0.39 -19.88
C GLU A 36 -0.14 0.33 -21.28
N ASP A 37 -0.07 -0.84 -21.91
CA ASP A 37 -0.54 -1.05 -23.28
C ASP A 37 -1.99 -1.59 -23.37
N ILE A 38 -2.69 -1.73 -22.23
CA ILE A 38 -4.03 -2.33 -22.17
C ILE A 38 -5.04 -1.34 -21.58
N CYS A 39 -6.21 -1.26 -22.20
CA CYS A 39 -7.31 -0.45 -21.68
C CYS A 39 -7.74 -0.97 -20.30
N PRO A 40 -7.73 -0.12 -19.24
CA PRO A 40 -8.03 -0.57 -17.88
C PRO A 40 -9.37 -1.27 -17.73
N GLY A 41 -10.37 -0.91 -18.54
CA GLY A 41 -11.70 -1.54 -18.52
C GLY A 41 -11.72 -3.04 -18.84
N ALA A 42 -10.62 -3.61 -19.37
CA ALA A 42 -10.51 -5.03 -19.63
C ALA A 42 -10.11 -5.87 -18.39
N PHE A 43 -9.67 -5.23 -17.31
CA PHE A 43 -9.20 -5.95 -16.12
C PHE A 43 -10.37 -6.44 -15.25
N PRO A 44 -10.29 -7.67 -14.70
CA PRO A 44 -11.29 -8.15 -13.74
C PRO A 44 -11.31 -7.29 -12.48
N VAL A 45 -12.51 -7.04 -11.93
CA VAL A 45 -12.70 -6.18 -10.74
C VAL A 45 -11.92 -6.72 -9.55
N GLU A 46 -11.99 -8.03 -9.34
CA GLU A 46 -11.33 -8.72 -8.23
C GLU A 46 -9.80 -8.60 -8.28
N GLU A 47 -9.21 -8.56 -9.47
CA GLU A 47 -7.76 -8.40 -9.63
C GLU A 47 -7.32 -6.97 -9.31
N VAL A 48 -8.10 -5.96 -9.73
CA VAL A 48 -7.82 -4.57 -9.39
C VAL A 48 -7.98 -4.36 -7.87
N HIS A 49 -9.03 -4.91 -7.25
CA HIS A 49 -9.25 -4.79 -5.81
C HIS A 49 -8.13 -5.38 -4.96
N LYS A 50 -7.52 -6.49 -5.38
CA LYS A 50 -6.32 -7.05 -4.70
C LYS A 50 -5.17 -6.04 -4.67
N ILE A 51 -4.95 -5.33 -5.77
CA ILE A 51 -3.91 -4.30 -5.86
C ILE A 51 -4.29 -3.09 -5.00
N CYS A 52 -5.54 -2.63 -5.06
CA CYS A 52 -6.02 -1.53 -4.22
C CYS A 52 -5.78 -1.83 -2.73
N VAL A 53 -6.15 -3.02 -2.27
CA VAL A 53 -5.96 -3.45 -0.88
C VAL A 53 -4.47 -3.45 -0.51
N LEU A 54 -3.61 -3.98 -1.36
CA LEU A 54 -2.16 -4.01 -1.13
C LEU A 54 -1.56 -2.60 -1.05
N ASP A 55 -1.88 -1.75 -2.03
CA ASP A 55 -1.29 -0.41 -2.14
C ASP A 55 -1.79 0.55 -1.07
N ILE A 56 -3.09 0.49 -0.72
CA ILE A 56 -3.65 1.26 0.41
C ILE A 56 -2.95 0.80 1.69
N ARG A 57 -2.92 -0.50 1.96
CA ARG A 57 -2.28 -1.07 3.17
C ARG A 57 -0.82 -0.61 3.31
N LEU A 58 -0.07 -0.59 2.21
CA LEU A 58 1.34 -0.25 2.21
C LEU A 58 1.64 1.25 2.00
N ALA A 59 0.62 2.09 1.77
CA ALA A 59 0.80 3.49 1.36
C ALA A 59 1.81 3.62 0.21
N ASN A 60 1.56 2.90 -0.89
CA ASN A 60 2.47 2.89 -2.03
C ASN A 60 2.62 4.29 -2.64
N ALA A 61 3.86 4.75 -2.79
CA ALA A 61 4.18 6.06 -3.36
C ALA A 61 4.50 6.03 -4.87
N ASP A 62 4.46 4.86 -5.51
CA ASP A 62 4.83 4.72 -6.92
C ASP A 62 4.03 3.62 -7.66
N ARG A 63 2.72 3.50 -7.38
CA ARG A 63 1.90 2.58 -8.17
C ARG A 63 1.50 3.22 -9.50
N HIS A 64 2.21 2.86 -10.56
CA HIS A 64 1.83 3.10 -11.95
C HIS A 64 1.52 1.81 -12.73
N ALA A 65 0.91 1.94 -13.92
CA ALA A 65 0.52 0.79 -14.75
C ALA A 65 1.73 -0.08 -15.19
N GLY A 66 2.91 0.53 -15.34
CA GLY A 66 4.18 -0.17 -15.59
C GLY A 66 4.59 -1.11 -14.46
N ASN A 67 4.16 -0.84 -13.22
CA ASN A 67 4.43 -1.67 -12.03
C ASN A 67 3.38 -2.77 -11.82
N ILE A 68 2.47 -2.97 -12.77
CA ILE A 68 1.48 -4.04 -12.74
C ILE A 68 1.63 -4.88 -14.00
N LEU A 69 2.01 -6.14 -13.81
CA LEU A 69 2.16 -7.08 -14.91
C LEU A 69 0.88 -7.88 -15.14
N ILE A 70 0.69 -8.30 -16.38
CA ILE A 70 -0.46 -9.10 -16.80
C ILE A 70 -0.02 -10.54 -17.00
N HIS A 71 -0.73 -11.48 -16.40
CA HIS A 71 -0.63 -12.90 -16.72
C HIS A 71 -1.97 -13.41 -17.24
N LYS A 72 -1.92 -14.45 -18.07
CA LYS A 72 -3.11 -15.14 -18.58
C LYS A 72 -3.08 -16.59 -18.10
N GLU A 73 -4.05 -16.95 -17.28
CA GLU A 73 -4.17 -18.29 -16.72
C GLU A 73 -5.22 -19.13 -17.46
N GLY A 74 -4.95 -20.44 -17.54
CA GLY A 74 -5.86 -21.42 -18.12
C GLY A 74 -6.01 -21.31 -19.64
N GLU A 75 -6.82 -22.22 -20.20
CA GLU A 75 -7.14 -22.22 -21.64
C GLU A 75 -8.00 -21.02 -22.04
N ASP A 76 -8.85 -20.54 -21.11
CA ASP A 76 -9.73 -19.39 -21.32
C ASP A 76 -8.99 -18.04 -21.27
N GLY A 77 -7.71 -18.04 -20.88
CA GLY A 77 -6.87 -16.84 -20.85
C GLY A 77 -7.32 -15.79 -19.84
N ARG A 78 -7.83 -16.22 -18.67
CA ARG A 78 -8.26 -15.33 -17.60
C ARG A 78 -7.11 -14.41 -17.20
N ILE A 79 -7.37 -13.11 -17.18
CA ILE A 79 -6.38 -12.11 -16.77
C ILE A 79 -6.17 -12.20 -15.26
N VAL A 80 -4.90 -12.26 -14.86
CA VAL A 80 -4.43 -12.14 -13.47
C VAL A 80 -3.41 -11.00 -13.43
N LEU A 81 -3.50 -10.14 -12.41
CA LEU A 81 -2.61 -9.00 -12.25
C LEU A 81 -1.54 -9.30 -11.21
N ILE A 82 -0.29 -8.96 -11.53
CA ILE A 82 0.87 -9.22 -10.69
C ILE A 82 1.53 -7.89 -10.36
N PRO A 83 1.31 -7.35 -9.14
CA PRO A 83 2.00 -6.14 -8.73
C PRO A 83 3.49 -6.43 -8.51
N ILE A 84 4.34 -5.57 -9.01
CA ILE A 84 5.79 -5.60 -8.81
C ILE A 84 6.27 -4.25 -8.28
N ASP A 85 7.58 -4.16 -8.05
CA ASP A 85 8.29 -2.94 -7.64
C ASP A 85 7.68 -2.20 -6.45
N HIS A 86 7.76 -2.83 -5.28
CA HIS A 86 7.22 -2.29 -4.02
C HIS A 86 8.27 -1.47 -3.24
N SER A 87 9.30 -0.97 -3.92
CA SER A 87 10.44 -0.33 -3.27
C SER A 87 10.09 1.03 -2.63
N TYR A 88 9.03 1.68 -3.10
CA TYR A 88 8.48 2.94 -2.59
C TYR A 88 7.23 2.74 -1.69
N CYS A 89 7.13 1.59 -1.02
CA CYS A 89 6.10 1.32 -0.01
C CYS A 89 6.58 1.65 1.41
N MET A 90 5.62 1.80 2.33
CA MET A 90 5.85 2.15 3.75
C MET A 90 6.67 3.44 3.95
N PRO A 91 6.27 4.57 3.34
CA PRO A 91 6.94 5.86 3.50
C PRO A 91 6.82 6.40 4.93
N GLU A 92 7.60 7.43 5.25
CA GLU A 92 7.55 8.09 6.58
C GLU A 92 6.34 9.03 6.74
N ASN A 93 5.70 9.41 5.65
CA ASN A 93 4.51 10.26 5.60
C ASN A 93 3.66 9.91 4.35
N PHE A 94 2.50 10.56 4.18
CA PHE A 94 1.58 10.29 3.07
C PHE A 94 1.80 11.19 1.83
N GLU A 95 2.85 12.02 1.82
CA GLU A 95 3.05 13.08 0.82
C GLU A 95 3.07 12.56 -0.62
N ASP A 96 3.72 11.41 -0.83
CA ASP A 96 3.99 10.85 -2.15
C ASP A 96 3.04 9.71 -2.54
N CYS A 97 2.00 9.41 -1.73
CA CYS A 97 1.06 8.32 -2.04
C CYS A 97 0.44 8.50 -3.44
N THR A 98 0.63 7.51 -4.31
CA THR A 98 0.27 7.61 -5.73
C THR A 98 -0.30 6.28 -6.23
N PHE A 99 -1.54 6.32 -6.74
CA PHE A 99 -2.29 5.15 -7.18
C PHE A 99 -2.88 5.35 -8.59
N GLU A 100 -2.31 4.70 -9.60
CA GLU A 100 -2.82 4.74 -10.98
C GLU A 100 -4.24 4.15 -11.11
N TRP A 101 -4.57 3.14 -10.29
CA TRP A 101 -5.87 2.48 -10.34
C TRP A 101 -7.03 3.39 -9.91
N LEU A 102 -6.78 4.60 -9.39
CA LEU A 102 -7.82 5.61 -9.16
C LEU A 102 -8.57 6.02 -10.44
N TYR A 103 -7.92 5.88 -11.59
CA TYR A 103 -8.52 6.18 -12.89
C TYR A 103 -9.22 4.98 -13.52
N TRP A 104 -9.19 3.81 -12.87
CA TRP A 104 -9.76 2.58 -13.41
C TRP A 104 -11.19 2.38 -12.92
N PRO A 105 -12.15 2.00 -13.79
CA PRO A 105 -13.56 1.90 -13.41
C PRO A 105 -13.80 0.91 -12.27
N GLN A 106 -13.02 -0.17 -12.19
CA GLN A 106 -13.11 -1.20 -11.16
C GLN A 106 -12.90 -0.68 -9.74
N ALA A 107 -12.09 0.37 -9.57
CA ALA A 107 -11.87 0.98 -8.25
C ALA A 107 -13.13 1.66 -7.69
N ARG A 108 -14.12 1.95 -8.54
CA ARG A 108 -15.40 2.56 -8.14
C ARG A 108 -16.44 1.53 -7.71
N GLU A 109 -16.17 0.24 -7.91
CA GLU A 109 -17.03 -0.84 -7.43
C GLU A 109 -16.78 -1.12 -5.94
N PRO A 110 -17.80 -1.48 -5.15
CA PRO A 110 -17.62 -1.86 -3.76
C PRO A 110 -16.80 -3.15 -3.63
N PHE A 111 -16.04 -3.28 -2.54
CA PHE A 111 -15.33 -4.53 -2.23
C PHE A 111 -16.31 -5.71 -2.10
N SER A 112 -15.88 -6.89 -2.56
CA SER A 112 -16.63 -8.13 -2.33
C SER A 112 -16.62 -8.55 -0.85
N SER A 113 -17.55 -9.43 -0.45
CA SER A 113 -17.59 -9.99 0.91
C SER A 113 -16.26 -10.62 1.32
N ASP A 114 -15.67 -11.39 0.42
CA ASP A 114 -14.41 -12.11 0.65
C ASP A 114 -13.24 -11.13 0.83
N THR A 115 -13.26 -10.01 0.08
CA THR A 115 -12.26 -8.96 0.22
C THR A 115 -12.42 -8.21 1.55
N ILE A 116 -13.66 -7.93 1.97
CA ILE A 116 -13.95 -7.32 3.27
C ILE A 116 -13.51 -8.25 4.42
N GLU A 117 -13.77 -9.55 4.32
CA GLU A 117 -13.31 -10.53 5.31
C GLU A 117 -11.77 -10.53 5.41
N TYR A 118 -11.06 -10.53 4.28
CA TYR A 118 -9.61 -10.39 4.25
C TYR A 118 -9.14 -9.08 4.90
N ILE A 119 -9.73 -7.94 4.55
CA ILE A 119 -9.40 -6.63 5.13
C ILE A 119 -9.60 -6.65 6.66
N ASN A 120 -10.70 -7.22 7.14
CA ASN A 120 -11.01 -7.31 8.56
C ASN A 120 -9.99 -8.15 9.33
N SER A 121 -9.39 -9.15 8.69
CA SER A 121 -8.36 -10.01 9.27
C SER A 121 -6.98 -9.33 9.42
N LEU A 122 -6.74 -8.20 8.76
CA LEU A 122 -5.45 -7.49 8.81
C LEU A 122 -5.13 -6.98 10.22
N ASP A 123 -3.87 -7.12 10.61
CA ASP A 123 -3.35 -6.79 11.95
C ASP A 123 -1.95 -6.17 11.83
N ALA A 124 -1.89 -4.85 11.98
CA ALA A 124 -0.67 -4.08 11.75
C ALA A 124 0.49 -4.48 12.69
N GLU A 125 0.21 -4.84 13.95
CA GLU A 125 1.26 -5.21 14.90
C GLU A 125 1.88 -6.57 14.55
N LYS A 126 1.04 -7.55 14.19
CA LYS A 126 1.55 -8.86 13.74
C LYS A 126 2.41 -8.74 12.50
N ASP A 127 2.03 -7.88 11.57
CA ASP A 127 2.80 -7.63 10.36
C ASP A 127 4.14 -6.95 10.68
N ILE A 128 4.15 -5.93 11.54
CA ILE A 128 5.38 -5.26 11.98
C ILE A 128 6.32 -6.23 12.71
N GLU A 129 5.76 -7.09 13.57
CA GLU A 129 6.51 -8.15 14.26
C GLU A 129 7.10 -9.17 13.28
N LEU A 130 6.35 -9.54 12.23
CA LEU A 130 6.82 -10.43 11.17
C LEU A 130 7.98 -9.81 10.39
N LEU A 131 7.90 -8.52 10.04
CA LEU A 131 8.99 -7.80 9.36
C LEU A 131 10.24 -7.75 10.23
N LYS A 132 10.06 -7.47 11.53
CA LYS A 132 11.13 -7.49 12.52
C LYS A 132 11.77 -8.88 12.64
N PHE A 133 10.96 -9.93 12.68
CA PHE A 133 11.43 -11.32 12.70
C PHE A 133 12.29 -11.65 11.48
N HIS A 134 11.93 -11.11 10.31
CA HIS A 134 12.72 -11.25 9.07
C HIS A 134 13.88 -10.24 8.93
N GLY A 135 14.21 -9.53 10.01
CA GLY A 135 15.41 -8.71 10.13
C GLY A 135 15.23 -7.24 9.77
N TRP A 136 14.01 -6.78 9.51
CA TRP A 136 13.74 -5.37 9.26
C TRP A 136 13.02 -4.71 10.43
N ASN A 137 13.75 -3.93 11.22
CA ASN A 137 13.16 -3.06 12.23
C ASN A 137 12.53 -1.84 11.53
N VAL A 138 11.22 -1.87 11.34
CA VAL A 138 10.48 -0.79 10.69
C VAL A 138 10.67 0.52 11.48
N PRO A 139 11.12 1.61 10.83
CA PRO A 139 11.22 2.92 11.47
C PRO A 139 9.87 3.38 12.05
N HIS A 140 9.92 4.14 13.13
CA HIS A 140 8.74 4.57 13.86
C HIS A 140 7.70 5.27 12.97
N ASN A 141 8.13 6.23 12.13
CA ASN A 141 7.23 6.98 11.26
C ASN A 141 6.61 6.10 10.16
N CYS A 142 7.40 5.20 9.56
CA CYS A 142 6.90 4.19 8.61
C CYS A 142 5.85 3.28 9.25
N ALA A 143 6.12 2.80 10.48
CA ALA A 143 5.18 1.95 11.22
C ALA A 143 3.88 2.70 11.53
N ARG A 144 3.96 4.00 11.87
CA ARG A 144 2.79 4.85 12.09
C ARG A 144 1.94 5.01 10.81
N VAL A 145 2.55 5.33 9.67
CA VAL A 145 1.87 5.40 8.37
C VAL A 145 1.17 4.09 8.07
N PHE A 146 1.87 2.96 8.21
CA PHE A 146 1.32 1.62 7.96
C PHE A 146 0.10 1.29 8.84
N ARG A 147 0.14 1.63 10.13
CA ARG A 147 -1.01 1.47 11.04
C ARG A 147 -2.21 2.31 10.60
N ILE A 148 -1.98 3.57 10.25
CA ILE A 148 -3.03 4.50 9.81
C ILE A 148 -3.63 4.03 8.49
N SER A 149 -2.81 3.56 7.55
CA SER A 149 -3.26 2.98 6.27
C SER A 149 -4.18 1.78 6.46
N ILE A 150 -3.80 0.84 7.32
CA ILE A 150 -4.64 -0.32 7.65
C ILE A 150 -5.93 0.14 8.36
N MET A 151 -5.83 1.08 9.29
CA MET A 151 -7.00 1.63 9.98
C MET A 151 -8.00 2.26 9.01
N LEU A 152 -7.51 3.08 8.07
CA LEU A 152 -8.32 3.71 7.02
C LEU A 152 -8.98 2.65 6.13
N LEU A 153 -8.22 1.66 5.68
CA LEU A 153 -8.74 0.58 4.85
C LEU A 153 -9.86 -0.19 5.55
N LYS A 154 -9.66 -0.58 6.81
CA LYS A 154 -10.66 -1.32 7.60
C LYS A 154 -11.93 -0.49 7.83
N LYS A 155 -11.77 0.75 8.34
CA LYS A 155 -12.90 1.63 8.63
C LYS A 155 -13.68 2.04 7.38
N GLY A 156 -12.98 2.23 6.25
CA GLY A 156 -13.60 2.55 4.97
C GLY A 156 -14.37 1.36 4.40
N ALA A 157 -13.76 0.17 4.38
CA ALA A 157 -14.39 -1.04 3.89
C ALA A 157 -15.64 -1.43 4.71
N GLU A 158 -15.59 -1.30 6.04
CA GLU A 158 -16.74 -1.54 6.93
C GLU A 158 -17.94 -0.62 6.62
N ARG A 159 -17.66 0.60 6.13
CA ARG A 159 -18.67 1.59 5.72
C ARG A 159 -19.12 1.42 4.26
N GLY A 160 -18.65 0.41 3.55
CA GLY A 160 -18.95 0.21 2.12
C GLY A 160 -18.32 1.27 1.21
N ILE A 161 -17.32 2.01 1.68
CA ILE A 161 -16.60 3.00 0.89
C ILE A 161 -15.74 2.28 -0.15
N THR A 162 -15.81 2.75 -1.39
CA THR A 162 -15.12 2.14 -2.53
C THR A 162 -13.60 2.32 -2.46
N PRO A 163 -12.80 1.44 -3.09
CA PRO A 163 -11.36 1.61 -3.19
C PRO A 163 -10.97 3.00 -3.74
N PHE A 164 -11.72 3.50 -4.73
CA PHE A 164 -11.54 4.84 -5.28
C PHE A 164 -11.63 5.93 -4.21
N ALA A 165 -12.70 5.94 -3.42
CA ALA A 165 -12.91 6.97 -2.40
C ALA A 165 -11.86 6.88 -1.28
N ILE A 166 -11.45 5.66 -0.88
CA ILE A 166 -10.34 5.47 0.07
C ILE A 166 -9.01 5.98 -0.51
N GLY A 167 -8.70 5.64 -1.76
CA GLY A 167 -7.48 6.10 -2.42
C GLY A 167 -7.45 7.63 -2.58
N CYS A 168 -8.59 8.28 -2.86
CA CYS A 168 -8.69 9.74 -2.90
C CYS A 168 -8.45 10.42 -1.54
N ILE A 169 -8.65 9.71 -0.42
CA ILE A 169 -8.28 10.23 0.91
C ILE A 169 -6.76 10.27 1.07
N MET A 170 -6.04 9.29 0.48
CA MET A 170 -4.59 9.14 0.59
C MET A 170 -3.81 9.98 -0.41
N CYS A 171 -4.26 10.05 -1.66
CA CYS A 171 -3.55 10.75 -2.72
C CYS A 171 -3.87 12.25 -2.73
N LYS A 172 -2.86 13.07 -3.06
CA LYS A 172 -3.05 14.51 -3.27
C LYS A 172 -3.81 14.78 -4.56
N GLU A 173 -4.77 15.70 -4.53
CA GLU A 173 -5.43 16.21 -5.75
C GLU A 173 -4.46 16.99 -6.64
N THR A 174 -3.52 17.71 -6.01
CA THR A 174 -2.45 18.46 -6.68
C THR A 174 -1.23 18.49 -5.76
N MET A 175 -0.02 18.66 -6.32
CA MET A 175 1.23 18.77 -5.54
C MET A 175 1.24 19.91 -4.49
N LYS A 176 0.27 20.83 -4.54
CA LYS A 176 0.18 22.00 -3.64
C LYS A 176 -0.83 21.83 -2.52
N LYS A 177 -1.67 20.80 -2.55
CA LYS A 177 -2.78 20.62 -1.62
C LYS A 177 -2.55 19.31 -0.86
N GLU A 178 -2.52 19.42 0.46
CA GLU A 178 -2.50 18.24 1.34
C GLU A 178 -3.71 17.34 1.05
N SER A 179 -3.43 16.04 1.03
CA SER A 179 -4.43 14.98 1.02
C SER A 179 -5.30 15.04 2.27
N VAL A 180 -6.42 14.34 2.25
CA VAL A 180 -7.32 14.31 3.41
C VAL A 180 -6.65 13.57 4.58
N ILE A 181 -5.89 12.50 4.31
CA ILE A 181 -5.18 11.76 5.35
C ILE A 181 -4.08 12.59 6.02
N GLU A 182 -3.36 13.44 5.28
CA GLU A 182 -2.36 14.36 5.84
C GLU A 182 -3.03 15.33 6.84
N LYS A 183 -4.21 15.86 6.50
CA LYS A 183 -4.98 16.73 7.40
C LYS A 183 -5.45 16.00 8.65
N MET A 184 -5.91 14.75 8.53
CA MET A 184 -6.29 13.93 9.68
C MET A 184 -5.08 13.71 10.62
N VAL A 185 -3.91 13.41 10.04
CA VAL A 185 -2.66 13.23 10.78
C VAL A 185 -2.26 14.51 11.50
N GLN A 186 -2.31 15.66 10.82
CA GLN A 186 -1.99 16.96 11.41
C GLN A 186 -2.95 17.29 12.56
N GLU A 187 -4.25 17.15 12.36
CA GLU A 187 -5.25 17.40 13.40
C GLU A 187 -5.04 16.49 14.62
N ALA A 188 -4.68 15.22 14.41
CA ALA A 188 -4.36 14.30 15.49
C ALA A 188 -3.09 14.72 16.25
N GLN A 189 -2.07 15.25 15.55
CA GLN A 189 -0.85 15.78 16.17
C GLN A 189 -1.13 17.01 17.03
N GLU A 190 -1.98 17.92 16.55
CA GLU A 190 -2.38 19.14 17.27
C GLU A 190 -3.26 18.85 18.48
N SER A 191 -4.07 17.78 18.42
CA SER A 191 -4.96 17.36 19.50
C SER A 191 -4.26 16.65 20.66
N VAL A 192 -3.02 16.19 20.47
CA VAL A 192 -2.29 15.36 21.42
C VAL A 192 -1.14 16.17 22.04
N LEU A 193 -1.12 16.26 23.38
CA LEU A 193 -0.05 16.97 24.09
C LEU A 193 1.35 16.37 23.79
N PRO A 194 2.41 17.20 23.73
CA PRO A 194 3.77 16.70 23.58
C PRO A 194 4.13 15.65 24.64
N GLY A 195 4.75 14.55 24.22
CA GLY A 195 5.21 13.47 25.13
C GLY A 195 4.16 12.39 25.46
N LYS A 196 2.99 12.42 24.82
CA LYS A 196 2.00 11.32 24.88
C LYS A 196 2.48 10.09 24.10
N SER A 197 1.94 8.92 24.46
CA SER A 197 2.28 7.64 23.84
C SER A 197 1.74 7.52 22.40
N GLU A 198 2.37 6.64 21.61
CA GLU A 198 1.89 6.31 20.25
C GLU A 198 0.43 5.81 20.26
N SER A 199 0.03 5.05 21.28
CA SER A 199 -1.34 4.59 21.44
C SER A 199 -2.35 5.73 21.54
N ALA A 200 -2.04 6.80 22.29
CA ALA A 200 -2.91 7.96 22.43
C ALA A 200 -3.03 8.73 21.11
N PHE A 201 -1.95 8.80 20.33
CA PHE A 201 -1.99 9.36 18.98
C PHE A 201 -2.86 8.55 18.03
N LEU A 202 -2.73 7.22 18.04
CA LEU A 202 -3.53 6.32 17.21
C LEU A 202 -5.02 6.32 17.58
N GLU A 203 -5.34 6.49 18.87
CA GLU A 203 -6.72 6.67 19.33
C GLU A 203 -7.31 8.00 18.83
N SER A 204 -6.55 9.10 18.95
CA SER A 204 -6.94 10.41 18.44
C SER A 204 -7.24 10.39 16.94
N ILE A 205 -6.32 9.85 16.13
CA ILE A 205 -6.54 9.77 14.68
C ILE A 205 -7.69 8.83 14.31
N SER A 206 -7.93 7.75 15.07
CA SER A 206 -9.09 6.88 14.84
C SER A 206 -10.40 7.65 14.95
N ILE A 207 -10.56 8.47 15.99
CA ILE A 207 -11.78 9.28 16.22
C ILE A 207 -11.94 10.33 15.13
N ILE A 208 -10.86 11.02 14.78
CA ILE A 208 -10.86 12.01 13.69
C ILE A 208 -11.25 11.33 12.37
N MET A 209 -10.66 10.19 12.07
CA MET A 209 -10.94 9.42 10.86
C MET A 209 -12.41 8.99 10.78
N ASP A 210 -13.01 8.50 11.87
CA ASP A 210 -14.44 8.17 11.91
C ASP A 210 -15.30 9.37 11.49
N ARG A 211 -15.03 10.56 12.04
CA ARG A 211 -15.75 11.79 11.68
C ARG A 211 -15.64 12.14 10.19
N TYR A 212 -14.46 11.96 9.58
CA TYR A 212 -14.28 12.20 8.15
C TYR A 212 -15.01 11.16 7.29
N LEU A 213 -14.96 9.88 7.67
CA LEU A 213 -15.57 8.79 6.89
C LEU A 213 -17.09 8.76 7.00
N ASP A 214 -17.66 9.13 8.15
CA ASP A 214 -19.11 9.20 8.34
C ASP A 214 -19.74 10.25 7.40
N GLY A 215 -18.99 11.31 7.04
CA GLY A 215 -19.43 12.31 6.06
C GLY A 215 -19.41 11.83 4.59
N LEU A 216 -18.76 10.70 4.30
CA LEU A 216 -18.70 10.08 2.97
C LEU A 216 -19.69 8.91 2.82
N SER A 217 -20.27 8.46 3.92
CA SER A 217 -21.16 7.31 4.00
C SER A 217 -22.61 7.76 3.83
N THR A 218 -22.98 8.17 2.61
CA THR A 218 -24.37 8.53 2.23
C THR A 218 -24.75 7.95 0.89
#